data_AF-A0A838UTR2-F1
#
_entry.id   AF-A0A838UTR2-F1
#
_cell.length_a   1.000
_cell.length_b   1.000
_cell.length_c   1.000
_cell.angle_alpha   90.00
_cell.angle_beta   90.00
_cell.angle_gamma   90.00
#
_symmetry.space_group_name_H-M   'P 1'
#
loop_
_entity.id
_entity.type
_entity.pdbx_description
1 polymer ?
#
loop_
_entity_poly.entity_id
_entity_poly.type
_entity_poly.pdbx_seq_one_letter_code
_entity_poly.pdbx_strand_id
1 'polypeptide(L)'
;AYLAAPQAPHPNLAPATTHSYPALSFLLALPSIWAGLPTLGYMQVAALLALIIALIATAPARLRPIIALLCLLDVDGIRSVASSDFAIWTTAGVALVWLLAHRKGESWPEIQRQRAPRRGVSRWLAAWRASQPWLPAIALGLVCAVQQTAWFFAPFYLVWVWRTYDLQRVLREGGVAVGAFLLVNLPWIVSATGPWLRSLFLPVTLPLFPTGGGLVGLGLGGALPLWPPAIYALLEVGAYMGLLALYARWHSRVPLAGLLLPMVALLLAWRSPSRYFILLPFLAIVALVLTLRAAPGGGKELS
;
A
#
# COMPACT_ATOMS: atom_id res chain seq x y z
N ALA A 1 -9.47 -34.01 3.44
CA ALA A 1 -10.38 -33.40 4.44
C ALA A 1 -11.50 -32.58 3.77
N TYR A 2 -11.22 -31.55 2.97
CA TYR A 2 -12.27 -30.74 2.30
C TYR A 2 -13.18 -31.55 1.36
N LEU A 3 -12.62 -32.53 0.65
CA LEU A 3 -13.38 -33.44 -0.22
C LEU A 3 -14.24 -34.47 0.52
N ALA A 4 -14.05 -34.64 1.83
CA ALA A 4 -14.77 -35.63 2.63
C ALA A 4 -16.07 -35.07 3.27
N ALA A 5 -16.21 -33.75 3.37
CA ALA A 5 -17.38 -33.09 3.93
C ALA A 5 -17.50 -31.64 3.40
N PRO A 6 -17.95 -31.43 2.15
CA PRO A 6 -18.03 -30.09 1.54
C PRO A 6 -19.03 -29.15 2.24
N GLN A 7 -19.91 -29.69 3.09
CA GLN A 7 -20.91 -28.94 3.86
C GLN A 7 -20.38 -28.43 5.21
N ALA A 8 -19.26 -28.97 5.71
CA ALA A 8 -18.66 -28.54 6.97
C ALA A 8 -17.59 -27.48 6.67
N PRO A 9 -17.67 -26.25 7.22
CA PRO A 9 -16.61 -25.29 7.06
C PRO A 9 -15.33 -25.89 7.61
N HIS A 10 -14.27 -25.90 6.80
CA HIS A 10 -12.95 -26.34 7.23
C HIS A 10 -12.61 -25.63 8.55
N PRO A 11 -11.96 -26.27 9.54
CA PRO A 11 -11.69 -25.63 10.84
C PRO A 11 -11.06 -24.25 10.68
N ASN A 12 -10.10 -24.11 9.74
CA ASN A 12 -9.45 -22.84 9.39
C ASN A 12 -10.33 -21.80 8.65
N LEU A 13 -11.62 -22.06 8.46
CA LEU A 13 -12.62 -21.16 7.85
C LEU A 13 -13.83 -20.96 8.77
N ALA A 14 -13.85 -21.56 9.96
CA ALA A 14 -14.93 -21.39 10.93
C ALA A 14 -14.79 -20.04 11.64
N PRO A 15 -15.80 -19.15 11.61
CA PRO A 15 -15.74 -17.81 12.24
C PRO A 15 -15.43 -17.84 13.75
N ALA A 16 -15.75 -18.95 14.42
CA ALA A 16 -15.43 -19.19 15.83
C ALA A 16 -13.93 -19.39 16.09
N THR A 17 -13.14 -19.70 15.06
CA THR A 17 -11.71 -20.04 15.18
C THR A 17 -10.79 -19.13 14.36
N THR A 18 -11.36 -18.37 13.41
CA THR A 18 -10.68 -17.37 12.57
C THR A 18 -11.46 -16.06 12.55
N HIS A 19 -10.80 -14.96 12.89
CA HIS A 19 -11.36 -13.62 12.72
C HIS A 19 -11.03 -13.05 11.34
N SER A 20 -11.89 -12.17 10.83
CA SER A 20 -11.57 -11.34 9.66
C SER A 20 -10.35 -10.48 9.97
N TYR A 21 -9.22 -10.84 9.36
CA TYR A 21 -7.96 -10.13 9.52
C TYR A 21 -7.45 -9.68 8.15
N PRO A 22 -6.96 -8.42 8.01
CA PRO A 22 -6.83 -7.40 9.06
C PRO A 22 -8.16 -6.76 9.52
N ALA A 23 -8.23 -6.34 10.79
CA ALA A 23 -9.50 -5.97 11.43
C ALA A 23 -10.16 -4.68 10.88
N LEU A 24 -9.37 -3.73 10.33
CA LEU A 24 -9.95 -2.50 9.77
C LEU A 24 -10.78 -2.79 8.52
N SER A 25 -10.46 -3.83 7.74
CA SER A 25 -11.25 -4.18 6.55
C SER A 25 -12.70 -4.50 6.89
N PHE A 26 -12.91 -5.23 8.00
CA PHE A 26 -14.23 -5.53 8.53
C PHE A 26 -14.93 -4.26 9.04
N LEU A 27 -14.22 -3.43 9.82
CA LEU A 27 -14.79 -2.18 10.33
C LEU A 27 -15.19 -1.21 9.22
N LEU A 28 -14.43 -1.17 8.12
CA LEU A 28 -14.77 -0.36 6.95
C LEU A 28 -16.07 -0.86 6.30
N ALA A 29 -16.33 -2.17 6.29
CA ALA A 29 -17.55 -2.73 5.72
C ALA A 29 -18.82 -2.46 6.57
N LEU A 30 -18.68 -2.24 7.89
CA LEU A 30 -19.80 -2.12 8.82
C LEU A 30 -20.83 -1.04 8.44
N PRO A 31 -20.45 0.20 8.08
CA PRO A 31 -21.42 1.22 7.70
C PRO A 31 -22.31 0.80 6.52
N SER A 32 -21.74 0.13 5.51
CA SER A 32 -22.49 -0.35 4.35
C SER A 32 -23.46 -1.48 4.73
N ILE A 33 -23.03 -2.38 5.62
CA ILE A 33 -23.87 -3.47 6.13
C ILE A 33 -25.03 -2.92 6.96
N TRP A 34 -24.76 -1.98 7.87
CA TRP A 34 -25.79 -1.35 8.70
C TRP A 34 -26.78 -0.49 7.90
N ALA A 35 -26.32 0.14 6.82
CA ALA A 35 -27.18 0.86 5.90
C ALA A 35 -28.03 -0.08 5.00
N GLY A 36 -27.88 -1.40 5.13
CA GLY A 36 -28.62 -2.38 4.33
C GLY A 36 -28.26 -2.35 2.85
N LEU A 37 -27.05 -1.90 2.50
CA LEU A 37 -26.63 -1.87 1.10
C LEU A 37 -26.48 -3.29 0.55
N PRO A 38 -26.95 -3.56 -0.68
CA PRO A 38 -26.93 -4.91 -1.27
C PRO A 38 -25.52 -5.39 -1.62
N THR A 39 -24.51 -4.50 -1.58
CA THR A 39 -23.13 -4.83 -1.92
C THR A 39 -22.14 -3.88 -1.24
N LEU A 40 -20.95 -4.39 -0.92
CA LEU A 40 -19.82 -3.58 -0.47
C LEU A 40 -19.17 -2.81 -1.62
N GLY A 41 -19.50 -3.15 -2.87
CA GLY A 41 -18.96 -2.51 -4.07
C GLY A 41 -19.18 -1.00 -4.11
N TYR A 42 -20.29 -0.49 -3.55
CA TYR A 42 -20.52 0.96 -3.47
C TYR A 42 -19.45 1.69 -2.68
N MET A 43 -19.02 1.11 -1.55
CA MET A 43 -17.96 1.68 -0.74
C MET A 43 -16.62 1.64 -1.48
N GLN A 44 -16.34 0.55 -2.20
CA GLN A 44 -15.12 0.45 -3.02
C GLN A 44 -15.10 1.48 -4.14
N VAL A 45 -16.22 1.66 -4.84
CA VAL A 45 -16.37 2.67 -5.89
C VAL A 45 -16.22 4.08 -5.32
N ALA A 46 -16.78 4.36 -4.14
CA ALA A 46 -16.58 5.64 -3.48
C ALA A 46 -15.10 5.90 -3.14
N ALA A 47 -14.37 4.90 -2.64
CA ALA A 47 -12.94 5.00 -2.38
C ALA A 47 -12.12 5.25 -3.66
N LEU A 48 -12.48 4.59 -4.76
CA LEU A 48 -11.87 4.81 -6.07
C LEU A 48 -12.13 6.24 -6.58
N LEU A 49 -13.38 6.71 -6.52
CA LEU A 49 -13.74 8.07 -6.93
C LEU A 49 -12.99 9.11 -6.09
N ALA A 50 -12.89 8.90 -4.78
CA ALA A 50 -12.12 9.77 -3.90
C ALA A 50 -10.64 9.82 -4.29
N LEU A 51 -10.03 8.68 -4.64
CA LEU A 51 -8.66 8.62 -5.13
C LEU A 51 -8.50 9.38 -6.46
N ILE A 52 -9.39 9.15 -7.43
CA ILE A 52 -9.37 9.84 -8.73
C ILE A 52 -9.49 11.35 -8.55
N ILE A 53 -10.47 11.80 -7.74
CA ILE A 53 -10.67 13.22 -7.43
C ILE A 53 -9.40 13.80 -6.77
N ALA A 54 -8.81 13.09 -5.81
CA ALA A 54 -7.58 13.53 -5.16
C ALA A 54 -6.42 13.67 -6.16
N LEU A 55 -6.26 12.71 -7.09
CA LEU A 55 -5.22 12.76 -8.12
C LEU A 55 -5.41 13.94 -9.07
N ILE A 56 -6.64 14.16 -9.56
CA ILE A 56 -6.98 15.30 -10.44
C ILE A 56 -6.78 16.63 -9.70
N ALA A 57 -7.27 16.75 -8.48
CA ALA A 57 -7.13 17.98 -7.68
C ALA A 57 -5.67 18.31 -7.35
N THR A 58 -4.84 17.28 -7.25
CA THR A 58 -3.42 17.37 -6.95
C THR A 58 -2.59 17.67 -8.20
N ALA A 59 -2.99 17.18 -9.37
CA ALA A 59 -2.29 17.38 -10.62
C ALA A 59 -2.21 18.86 -11.05
N PRO A 60 -1.15 19.27 -11.79
CA PRO A 60 -1.07 20.58 -12.43
C PRO A 60 -2.32 20.84 -13.29
N ALA A 61 -2.85 22.07 -13.24
CA ALA A 61 -4.14 22.40 -13.85
C ALA A 61 -4.25 21.99 -15.33
N ARG A 62 -3.17 22.19 -16.11
CA ARG A 62 -3.08 21.83 -17.53
C ARG A 62 -3.15 20.33 -17.80
N LEU A 63 -2.74 19.50 -16.84
CA LEU A 63 -2.67 18.04 -16.98
C LEU A 63 -3.88 17.34 -16.35
N ARG A 64 -4.78 18.06 -15.67
CA ARG A 64 -5.97 17.47 -15.03
C ARG A 64 -6.81 16.62 -16.00
N PRO A 65 -7.09 17.05 -17.26
CA PRO A 65 -7.85 16.22 -18.19
C PRO A 65 -7.11 14.93 -18.55
N ILE A 66 -5.78 14.99 -18.72
CA ILE A 66 -4.95 13.83 -19.03
C ILE A 66 -4.92 12.85 -17.85
N ILE A 67 -4.75 13.35 -16.63
CA ILE A 67 -4.78 12.51 -15.42
C ILE A 67 -6.15 11.86 -15.23
N ALA A 68 -7.24 12.59 -15.49
CA ALA A 68 -8.59 12.04 -15.46
C ALA A 68 -8.75 10.91 -16.49
N LEU A 69 -8.28 11.12 -17.73
CA LEU A 69 -8.31 10.11 -18.77
C LEU A 69 -7.50 8.87 -18.39
N LEU A 70 -6.27 9.04 -17.89
CA LEU A 70 -5.42 7.93 -17.43
C LEU A 70 -6.09 7.11 -16.33
N CYS A 71 -6.80 7.75 -15.41
CA CYS A 71 -7.57 7.04 -14.37
C CYS A 71 -8.73 6.23 -14.95
N LEU A 72 -9.37 6.72 -16.02
CA LEU A 72 -10.50 6.04 -16.67
C LEU A 72 -10.06 4.90 -17.60
N LEU A 73 -8.80 4.89 -18.05
CA LEU A 73 -8.26 3.84 -18.93
C LEU A 73 -7.99 2.52 -18.21
N ASP A 74 -7.93 2.51 -16.87
CA ASP A 74 -7.74 1.28 -16.08
C ASP A 74 -9.07 0.51 -15.89
N VAL A 75 -9.57 -0.06 -16.99
CA VAL A 75 -10.87 -0.76 -17.03
C VAL A 75 -10.89 -1.96 -16.09
N ASP A 76 -9.78 -2.70 -15.98
CA ASP A 76 -9.69 -3.86 -15.08
C ASP A 76 -9.64 -3.43 -13.62
N GLY A 77 -8.98 -2.32 -13.31
CA GLY A 77 -9.05 -1.66 -12.00
C GLY A 77 -10.48 -1.31 -11.61
N ILE A 78 -11.19 -0.59 -12.48
CA ILE A 78 -12.58 -0.18 -12.24
C ILE A 78 -13.48 -1.41 -12.06
N ARG A 79 -13.33 -2.44 -12.89
CA ARG A 79 -14.10 -3.69 -12.81
C ARG A 79 -13.84 -4.42 -11.49
N SER A 80 -12.58 -4.53 -11.06
CA SER A 80 -12.20 -5.19 -9.81
C SER A 80 -12.78 -4.48 -8.58
N VAL A 81 -12.80 -3.15 -8.59
CA VAL A 81 -13.44 -2.36 -7.53
C VAL A 81 -14.95 -2.59 -7.50
N ALA A 82 -15.59 -2.59 -8.67
CA ALA A 82 -17.03 -2.85 -8.78
C ALA A 82 -17.41 -4.27 -8.32
N SER A 83 -16.51 -5.25 -8.44
CA SER A 83 -16.72 -6.62 -7.94
C SER A 83 -16.43 -6.80 -6.44
N SER A 84 -16.37 -5.70 -5.68
CA SER A 84 -16.14 -5.67 -4.22
C SER A 84 -14.75 -6.10 -3.76
N ASP A 85 -13.74 -6.05 -4.65
CA ASP A 85 -12.35 -6.29 -4.25
C ASP A 85 -11.86 -5.18 -3.31
N PHE A 86 -11.18 -5.57 -2.23
CA PHE A 86 -10.63 -4.65 -1.23
C PHE A 86 -9.28 -4.04 -1.63
N ALA A 87 -8.66 -4.46 -2.74
CA ALA A 87 -7.37 -3.97 -3.21
C ALA A 87 -7.33 -2.43 -3.37
N ILE A 88 -8.47 -1.78 -3.59
CA ILE A 88 -8.57 -0.32 -3.66
C ILE A 88 -8.16 0.35 -2.36
N TRP A 89 -8.41 -0.24 -1.20
CA TRP A 89 -8.00 0.35 0.07
C TRP A 89 -6.49 0.34 0.26
N THR A 90 -5.81 -0.73 -0.19
CA THR A 90 -4.34 -0.75 -0.22
C THR A 90 -3.83 0.37 -1.11
N THR A 91 -4.37 0.47 -2.33
CA THR A 91 -3.94 1.44 -3.34
C THR A 91 -4.19 2.88 -2.88
N ALA A 92 -5.42 3.20 -2.48
CA ALA A 92 -5.82 4.52 -2.02
C ALA A 92 -5.11 4.90 -0.71
N GLY A 93 -4.94 3.96 0.22
CA GLY A 93 -4.22 4.19 1.47
C GLY A 93 -2.74 4.47 1.24
N VAL A 94 -2.05 3.68 0.42
CA VAL A 94 -0.65 3.92 0.04
C VAL A 94 -0.52 5.25 -0.72
N ALA A 95 -1.42 5.53 -1.67
CA ALA A 95 -1.47 6.82 -2.36
C ALA A 95 -1.62 7.98 -1.36
N LEU A 96 -2.52 7.86 -0.39
CA LEU A 96 -2.74 8.86 0.65
C LEU A 96 -1.47 9.08 1.50
N VAL A 97 -0.77 8.02 1.91
CA VAL A 97 0.51 8.11 2.64
C VAL A 97 1.48 9.00 1.86
N TRP A 98 1.67 8.72 0.57
CA TRP A 98 2.61 9.46 -0.27
C TRP A 98 2.15 10.88 -0.58
N LEU A 99 0.87 11.10 -0.82
CA LEU A 99 0.30 12.45 -1.03
C LEU A 99 0.44 13.33 0.21
N LEU A 100 0.20 12.77 1.40
CA LEU A 100 0.36 13.48 2.67
C LEU A 100 1.83 13.77 2.97
N ALA A 101 2.73 12.86 2.60
CA ALA A 101 4.17 13.03 2.75
C ALA A 101 4.76 14.08 1.79
N HIS A 102 4.10 14.37 0.65
CA HIS A 102 4.59 15.28 -0.41
C HIS A 102 3.64 16.48 -0.61
N ARG A 103 3.70 17.44 0.31
CA ARG A 103 2.84 18.64 0.34
C ARG A 103 3.14 19.64 -0.79
N LYS A 104 2.15 20.49 -1.12
CA LYS A 104 2.26 21.51 -2.19
C LYS A 104 3.33 22.54 -1.85
N GLY A 105 4.24 22.81 -2.79
CA GLY A 105 5.30 23.82 -2.66
C GLY A 105 6.69 23.26 -2.34
N GLU A 106 6.84 21.96 -2.10
CA GLU A 106 8.14 21.34 -1.86
C GLU A 106 8.74 20.82 -3.18
N SER A 107 9.79 21.47 -3.70
CA SER A 107 10.57 20.93 -4.82
C SER A 107 11.66 19.99 -4.30
N TRP A 108 11.97 18.89 -5.02
CA TRP A 108 12.98 17.91 -4.59
C TRP A 108 14.35 18.53 -4.21
N PRO A 109 14.87 19.53 -4.94
CA PRO A 109 16.11 20.21 -4.57
C PRO A 109 15.97 21.09 -3.30
N GLU A 110 14.77 21.61 -3.03
CA GLU A 110 14.45 22.43 -1.85
C GLU A 110 14.30 21.56 -0.60
N ILE A 111 13.66 20.38 -0.72
CA ILE A 111 13.58 19.37 0.34
C ILE A 111 15.00 18.96 0.77
N GLN A 112 15.89 18.68 -0.20
CA GLN A 112 17.26 18.30 0.09
C GLN A 112 18.10 19.46 0.68
N ARG A 113 17.90 20.70 0.22
CA ARG A 113 18.64 21.89 0.70
C ARG A 113 18.16 22.43 2.04
N GLN A 114 16.87 22.46 2.30
CA GLN A 114 16.29 22.98 3.55
C GLN A 114 16.39 21.98 4.70
N ARG A 115 16.51 20.67 4.42
CA ARG A 115 16.51 19.61 5.44
C ARG A 115 17.88 19.00 5.72
N ALA A 116 18.94 19.57 5.17
CA ALA A 116 20.30 19.34 5.66
C ALA A 116 20.39 19.79 7.14
N PRO A 117 21.13 19.06 8.02
CA PRO A 117 21.15 19.33 9.46
C PRO A 117 21.82 20.67 9.74
N ARG A 118 21.01 21.74 9.81
CA ARG A 118 21.45 23.08 10.20
C ARG A 118 21.09 23.33 11.66
N ARG A 119 22.13 23.52 12.48
CA ARG A 119 22.06 23.71 13.93
C ARG A 119 21.20 24.95 14.27
N GLY A 120 20.08 24.75 14.97
CA GLY A 120 19.21 25.82 15.48
C GLY A 120 17.83 25.33 15.96
N VAL A 121 17.59 25.34 17.28
CA VAL A 121 16.40 24.76 17.94
C VAL A 121 15.08 25.42 17.51
N SER A 122 15.07 26.73 17.27
CA SER A 122 13.85 27.49 16.93
C SER A 122 13.33 27.24 15.51
N ARG A 123 14.23 27.07 14.53
CA ARG A 123 13.87 26.68 13.16
C ARG A 123 13.54 25.19 13.03
N TRP A 124 14.16 24.34 13.85
CA TRP A 124 13.80 22.93 13.96
C TRP A 124 12.36 22.73 14.44
N LEU A 125 11.91 23.49 15.46
CA LEU A 125 10.53 23.47 15.95
C LEU A 125 9.50 24.00 14.92
N ALA A 126 9.86 25.00 14.12
CA ALA A 126 9.01 25.52 13.05
C ALA A 126 8.86 24.52 11.88
N ALA A 127 9.96 23.89 11.45
CA ALA A 127 9.92 22.79 10.48
C ALA A 127 9.20 21.55 11.03
N TRP A 128 9.28 21.31 12.34
CA TRP A 128 8.58 20.23 13.04
C TRP A 128 7.07 20.41 13.07
N ARG A 129 6.56 21.63 13.34
CA ARG A 129 5.11 21.95 13.26
C ARG A 129 4.60 21.95 11.82
N ALA A 130 5.40 22.44 10.87
CA ALA A 130 5.02 22.47 9.46
C ALA A 130 4.96 21.06 8.81
N SER A 131 5.76 20.11 9.28
CA SER A 131 5.91 18.79 8.63
C SER A 131 4.89 17.73 9.02
N GLN A 132 3.93 17.99 9.94
CA GLN A 132 2.93 17.03 10.48
C GLN A 132 3.22 15.53 10.20
N PRO A 133 4.33 14.97 10.72
CA PRO A 133 4.78 13.58 10.48
C PRO A 133 3.75 12.51 10.74
N TRP A 134 2.83 12.84 11.63
CA TRP A 134 1.92 11.88 12.21
C TRP A 134 0.80 11.52 11.23
N LEU A 135 0.44 12.40 10.28
CA LEU A 135 -0.63 12.08 9.32
C LEU A 135 -0.22 10.99 8.31
N PRO A 136 0.92 11.08 7.59
CA PRO A 136 1.37 9.97 6.74
C PRO A 136 1.61 8.68 7.54
N ALA A 137 2.15 8.80 8.75
CA ALA A 137 2.43 7.65 9.62
C ALA A 137 1.14 6.96 10.11
N ILE A 138 0.12 7.72 10.53
CA ILE A 138 -1.20 7.18 10.87
C ILE A 138 -1.82 6.53 9.65
N ALA A 139 -1.81 7.19 8.50
CA ALA A 139 -2.33 6.62 7.26
C ALA A 139 -1.63 5.29 6.92
N LEU A 140 -0.32 5.19 7.14
CA LEU A 140 0.45 3.95 6.94
C LEU A 140 -0.02 2.84 7.89
N GLY A 141 -0.17 3.15 9.17
CA GLY A 141 -0.67 2.20 10.17
C GLY A 141 -2.08 1.71 9.87
N LEU A 142 -2.97 2.63 9.48
CA LEU A 142 -4.35 2.31 9.11
C LEU A 142 -4.41 1.45 7.85
N VAL A 143 -3.68 1.78 6.78
CA VAL A 143 -3.70 0.95 5.56
C VAL A 143 -3.13 -0.45 5.83
N CYS A 144 -2.10 -0.56 6.68
CA CYS A 144 -1.59 -1.85 7.15
C CYS A 144 -2.62 -2.64 7.99
N ALA A 145 -3.54 -1.94 8.67
CA ALA A 145 -4.64 -2.52 9.41
C ALA A 145 -5.84 -2.88 8.51
N VAL A 146 -5.86 -2.45 7.23
CA VAL A 146 -6.86 -2.87 6.24
C VAL A 146 -6.43 -4.16 5.53
N GLN A 147 -5.20 -4.21 5.01
CA GLN A 147 -4.77 -5.32 4.17
C GLN A 147 -3.27 -5.61 4.30
N GLN A 148 -2.91 -6.89 4.38
CA GLN A 148 -1.52 -7.34 4.54
C GLN A 148 -0.61 -6.93 3.37
N THR A 149 -1.17 -6.79 2.16
CA THR A 149 -0.41 -6.34 0.98
C THR A 149 0.18 -4.93 1.16
N ALA A 150 -0.42 -4.09 2.02
CA ALA A 150 0.12 -2.79 2.35
C ALA A 150 1.47 -2.86 3.10
N TRP A 151 1.75 -3.97 3.78
CA TRP A 151 2.97 -4.14 4.58
C TRP A 151 4.23 -4.12 3.71
N PHE A 152 4.12 -4.57 2.46
CA PHE A 152 5.22 -4.52 1.49
C PHE A 152 5.64 -3.07 1.19
N PHE A 153 4.75 -2.09 1.32
CA PHE A 153 5.08 -0.68 1.08
C PHE A 153 5.70 0.01 2.30
N ALA A 154 5.44 -0.49 3.51
CA ALA A 154 5.89 0.17 4.74
C ALA A 154 7.42 0.30 4.86
N PRO A 155 8.24 -0.74 4.59
CA PRO A 155 9.70 -0.60 4.59
C PRO A 155 10.21 0.42 3.57
N PHE A 156 9.60 0.51 2.39
CA PHE A 156 9.99 1.48 1.37
C PHE A 156 9.65 2.91 1.81
N TYR A 157 8.48 3.12 2.43
CA TYR A 157 8.16 4.40 3.06
C TYR A 157 9.17 4.77 4.15
N LEU A 158 9.51 3.84 5.05
CA LEU A 158 10.46 4.09 6.13
C LEU A 158 11.88 4.33 5.63
N VAL A 159 12.30 3.66 4.55
CA VAL A 159 13.57 3.98 3.85
C VAL A 159 13.50 5.37 3.23
N TRP A 160 12.38 5.76 2.62
CA TRP A 160 12.20 7.13 2.13
C TRP A 160 12.34 8.15 3.27
N VAL A 161 11.71 7.91 4.42
CA VAL A 161 11.84 8.76 5.62
C VAL A 161 13.30 8.80 6.08
N TRP A 162 13.97 7.67 6.19
CA TRP A 162 15.36 7.58 6.62
C TRP A 162 16.30 8.40 5.73
N ARG A 163 16.15 8.25 4.41
CA ARG A 163 17.02 8.89 3.41
C ARG A 163 16.70 10.36 3.19
N THR A 164 15.47 10.78 3.49
CA THR A 164 15.03 12.18 3.40
C THR A 164 15.30 12.97 4.68
N TYR A 165 15.22 12.30 5.83
CA TYR A 165 15.38 12.90 7.16
C TYR A 165 16.51 12.18 7.92
N ASP A 166 16.17 11.38 8.93
CA ASP A 166 17.11 10.68 9.79
C ASP A 166 16.44 9.45 10.44
N LEU A 167 17.23 8.67 11.18
CA LEU A 167 16.75 7.47 11.87
C LEU A 167 15.79 7.77 13.04
N GLN A 168 15.94 8.91 13.73
CA GLN A 168 15.03 9.27 14.82
C GLN A 168 13.62 9.51 14.29
N ARG A 169 13.50 10.12 13.11
CA ARG A 169 12.25 10.30 12.40
C ARG A 169 11.62 8.98 12.00
N VAL A 170 12.42 8.01 11.55
CA VAL A 170 11.96 6.64 11.24
C VAL A 170 11.38 5.98 12.48
N LEU A 171 12.08 6.02 13.61
CA LEU A 171 11.60 5.42 14.86
C LEU A 171 10.29 6.05 15.33
N ARG A 172 10.17 7.37 15.21
CA ARG A 172 8.97 8.10 15.58
C ARG A 172 7.80 7.81 14.64
N GLU A 173 7.97 7.93 13.34
CA GLU A 173 6.89 7.67 12.38
C GLU A 173 6.53 6.18 12.34
N GLY A 174 7.52 5.30 12.43
CA GLY A 174 7.31 3.86 12.62
C GLY A 174 6.52 3.58 13.90
N GLY A 175 6.86 4.21 15.02
CA GLY A 175 6.12 4.10 16.28
C GLY A 175 4.68 4.62 16.16
N VAL A 176 4.44 5.73 15.47
CA VAL A 176 3.08 6.24 15.20
C VAL A 176 2.28 5.29 14.31
N ALA A 177 2.90 4.74 13.25
CA ALA A 177 2.26 3.78 12.36
C ALA A 177 1.91 2.48 13.09
N VAL A 178 2.83 1.94 13.89
CA VAL A 178 2.60 0.79 14.77
C VAL A 178 1.48 1.10 15.77
N GLY A 179 1.50 2.28 16.39
CA GLY A 179 0.45 2.73 17.30
C GLY A 179 -0.93 2.78 16.65
N ALA A 180 -1.05 3.34 15.44
CA ALA A 180 -2.31 3.39 14.69
C ALA A 180 -2.78 1.98 14.26
N PHE A 181 -1.86 1.13 13.81
CA PHE A 181 -2.16 -0.26 13.48
C PHE A 181 -2.66 -1.04 14.70
N LEU A 182 -1.96 -0.91 15.83
CA LEU A 182 -2.32 -1.56 17.08
C LEU A 182 -3.63 -1.00 17.64
N LEU A 183 -3.87 0.31 17.59
CA LEU A 183 -5.12 0.89 18.08
C LEU A 183 -6.34 0.22 17.45
N VAL A 184 -6.25 -0.10 16.15
CA VAL A 184 -7.30 -0.86 15.48
C VAL A 184 -7.27 -2.32 15.91
N ASN A 185 -6.13 -3.00 15.89
CA ASN A 185 -6.10 -4.46 16.09
C ASN A 185 -6.15 -4.92 17.56
N LEU A 186 -5.86 -4.04 18.52
CA LEU A 186 -5.66 -4.36 19.93
C LEU A 186 -6.87 -5.04 20.59
N PRO A 187 -8.13 -4.64 20.34
CA PRO A 187 -9.29 -5.34 20.91
C PRO A 187 -9.28 -6.84 20.61
N TRP A 188 -8.91 -7.23 19.38
CA TRP A 188 -8.85 -8.63 18.95
C TRP A 188 -7.57 -9.34 19.41
N ILE A 189 -6.46 -8.62 19.48
CA ILE A 189 -5.22 -9.17 20.06
C ILE A 189 -5.44 -9.56 21.52
N VAL A 190 -6.15 -8.73 22.29
CA VAL A 190 -6.40 -8.98 23.72
C VAL A 190 -7.52 -9.99 23.95
N SER A 191 -8.66 -9.84 23.27
CA SER A 191 -9.82 -10.72 23.50
C SER A 191 -9.70 -12.09 22.83
N ALA A 192 -8.89 -12.22 21.77
CA ALA A 192 -8.83 -13.43 20.95
C ALA A 192 -7.46 -13.62 20.26
N THR A 193 -6.37 -13.61 21.04
CA THR A 193 -4.99 -13.70 20.54
C THR A 193 -4.76 -14.87 19.60
N GLY A 194 -5.21 -16.08 19.98
CA GLY A 194 -5.01 -17.31 19.21
C GLY A 194 -5.67 -17.26 17.83
N PRO A 195 -7.00 -17.02 17.74
CA PRO A 195 -7.69 -16.77 16.47
C PRO A 195 -7.09 -15.64 15.63
N TRP A 196 -6.69 -14.53 16.26
CA TRP A 196 -6.06 -13.40 15.56
C TRP A 196 -4.71 -13.80 14.92
N LEU A 197 -3.84 -14.48 15.68
CA LEU A 197 -2.57 -14.99 15.16
C LEU A 197 -2.79 -16.02 14.04
N ARG A 198 -3.75 -16.93 14.19
CA ARG A 198 -4.08 -17.92 13.14
C ARG A 198 -4.49 -17.22 11.85
N SER A 199 -5.38 -16.23 11.92
CA SER A 199 -5.81 -15.46 10.76
C SER A 199 -4.65 -14.74 10.06
N LEU A 200 -3.70 -14.18 10.83
CA LEU A 200 -2.50 -13.53 10.31
C LEU A 200 -1.64 -14.50 9.47
N PHE A 201 -1.49 -15.75 9.93
CA PHE A 201 -0.66 -16.77 9.29
C PHE A 201 -1.41 -17.70 8.32
N LEU A 202 -2.69 -17.48 8.05
CA LEU A 202 -3.45 -18.30 7.08
C LEU A 202 -2.77 -18.42 5.70
N PRO A 203 -2.19 -17.35 5.10
CA PRO A 203 -1.52 -17.47 3.81
C PRO A 203 -0.33 -18.44 3.79
N VAL A 204 0.29 -18.69 4.96
CA VAL A 204 1.46 -19.56 5.11
C VAL A 204 1.07 -20.96 5.59
N THR A 205 0.05 -21.06 6.43
CA THR A 205 -0.37 -22.32 7.08
C THR A 205 -1.34 -23.13 6.22
N LEU A 206 -2.08 -22.49 5.31
CA LEU A 206 -2.95 -23.20 4.39
C LEU A 206 -2.14 -23.73 3.19
N PRO A 207 -2.36 -25.00 2.77
CA PRO A 207 -1.78 -25.55 1.54
C PRO A 207 -2.47 -24.93 0.33
N LEU A 208 -2.17 -23.66 0.05
CA LEU A 208 -2.78 -22.89 -1.02
C LEU A 208 -2.13 -23.25 -2.35
N PHE A 209 -2.98 -23.46 -3.36
CA PHE A 209 -2.52 -23.64 -4.73
C PHE A 209 -1.74 -22.42 -5.23
N PRO A 210 -0.75 -22.64 -6.11
CA PRO A 210 -0.04 -21.55 -6.76
C PRO A 210 -1.03 -20.75 -7.64
N THR A 211 -1.04 -19.43 -7.49
CA THR A 211 -1.92 -18.54 -8.27
C THR A 211 -1.27 -17.20 -8.62
N GLY A 212 0.07 -17.13 -8.62
CA GLY A 212 0.78 -15.90 -8.95
C GLY A 212 0.74 -15.56 -10.45
N GLY A 213 0.57 -14.28 -10.77
CA GLY A 213 0.59 -13.77 -12.15
C GLY A 213 1.98 -13.58 -12.75
N GLY A 214 3.05 -13.80 -11.98
CA GLY A 214 4.44 -13.62 -12.42
C GLY A 214 5.17 -14.93 -12.75
N LEU A 215 6.35 -15.16 -12.17
CA LEU A 215 7.23 -16.28 -12.49
C LEU A 215 6.56 -17.66 -12.28
N VAL A 216 5.74 -17.80 -11.25
CA VAL A 216 4.97 -19.03 -11.02
C VAL A 216 3.93 -19.27 -12.12
N GLY A 217 3.43 -18.21 -12.76
CA GLY A 217 2.53 -18.29 -13.91
C GLY A 217 3.17 -18.98 -15.12
N LEU A 218 4.48 -18.82 -15.33
CA LEU A 218 5.22 -19.55 -16.36
C LEU A 218 5.28 -21.05 -16.05
N GLY A 219 5.38 -21.41 -14.77
CA GLY A 219 5.30 -22.80 -14.31
C GLY A 219 3.92 -23.41 -14.54
N LEU A 220 2.87 -22.66 -14.18
CA LEU A 220 1.47 -23.05 -14.38
C LEU A 220 1.10 -23.17 -15.86
N GLY A 221 1.67 -22.33 -16.72
CA GLY A 221 1.48 -22.37 -18.17
C GLY A 221 2.32 -23.43 -18.89
N GLY A 222 3.17 -24.19 -18.18
CA GLY A 222 4.04 -25.22 -18.74
C GLY A 222 5.28 -24.71 -19.46
N ALA A 223 5.55 -23.40 -19.44
CA ALA A 223 6.74 -22.80 -20.04
C ALA A 223 8.01 -23.05 -19.20
N LEU A 224 7.85 -23.24 -17.88
CA LEU A 224 8.91 -23.62 -16.94
C LEU A 224 8.44 -24.78 -16.07
N PRO A 225 9.33 -25.53 -15.41
CA PRO A 225 8.92 -26.44 -14.34
C PRO A 225 8.31 -25.66 -13.18
N LEU A 226 7.23 -26.18 -12.60
CA LEU A 226 6.68 -25.65 -11.35
C LEU A 226 7.59 -26.04 -10.18
N TRP A 227 8.29 -25.06 -9.62
CA TRP A 227 9.20 -25.30 -8.49
C TRP A 227 8.45 -25.49 -7.16
N PRO A 228 9.11 -26.02 -6.10
CA PRO A 228 8.54 -26.04 -4.77
C PRO A 228 8.27 -24.62 -4.22
N PRO A 229 7.24 -24.42 -3.37
CA PRO A 229 6.90 -23.11 -2.79
C PRO A 229 8.07 -22.38 -2.12
N ALA A 230 8.99 -23.13 -1.49
CA ALA A 230 10.17 -22.58 -0.84
C ALA A 230 11.10 -21.82 -1.79
N ILE A 231 11.21 -22.26 -3.06
CA ILE A 231 12.04 -21.57 -4.06
C ILE A 231 11.44 -20.19 -4.38
N TYR A 232 10.13 -20.12 -4.61
CA TYR A 232 9.45 -18.85 -4.83
C TYR A 232 9.54 -17.91 -3.63
N ALA A 233 9.41 -18.44 -2.41
CA ALA A 233 9.59 -17.64 -1.20
C ALA A 233 11.02 -17.05 -1.07
N LEU A 234 12.05 -17.85 -1.37
CA LEU A 234 13.45 -17.37 -1.38
C LEU A 234 13.66 -16.29 -2.45
N LEU A 235 13.10 -16.47 -3.65
CA LEU A 235 13.17 -15.50 -4.73
C LEU A 235 12.44 -14.20 -4.37
N GLU A 236 11.23 -14.29 -3.82
CA GLU A 236 10.44 -13.15 -3.35
C GLU A 236 11.19 -12.36 -2.27
N VAL A 237 11.66 -13.03 -1.21
CA VAL A 237 12.41 -12.37 -0.11
C VAL A 237 13.71 -11.77 -0.63
N GLY A 238 14.46 -12.52 -1.45
CA GLY A 238 15.71 -12.05 -2.05
C GLY A 238 15.51 -10.81 -2.93
N ALA A 239 14.49 -10.82 -3.80
CA ALA A 239 14.15 -9.67 -4.63
C ALA A 239 13.64 -8.50 -3.79
N TYR A 240 12.79 -8.74 -2.80
CA TYR A 240 12.27 -7.69 -1.92
C TYR A 240 13.41 -6.97 -1.19
N MET A 241 14.33 -7.72 -0.57
CA MET A 241 15.49 -7.17 0.13
C MET A 241 16.46 -6.48 -0.83
N GLY A 242 16.70 -7.07 -2.01
CA GLY A 242 17.53 -6.47 -3.06
C GLY A 242 16.98 -5.13 -3.55
N LEU A 243 15.67 -5.06 -3.83
CA LEU A 243 14.99 -3.84 -4.26
C LEU A 243 14.94 -2.79 -3.15
N LEU A 244 14.77 -3.19 -1.89
CA LEU A 244 14.80 -2.27 -0.76
C LEU A 244 16.19 -1.65 -0.58
N ALA A 245 17.25 -2.47 -0.69
CA ALA A 245 18.64 -2.00 -0.64
C ALA A 245 18.95 -1.08 -1.82
N LEU A 246 18.51 -1.45 -3.02
CA LEU A 246 18.66 -0.64 -4.23
C LEU A 246 17.96 0.71 -4.10
N TYR A 247 16.73 0.70 -3.58
CA TYR A 247 15.96 1.90 -3.31
C TYR A 247 16.64 2.79 -2.28
N ALA A 248 17.19 2.24 -1.19
CA ALA A 248 17.96 3.02 -0.22
C ALA A 248 19.18 3.73 -0.85
N ARG A 249 19.82 3.10 -1.84
CA ARG A 249 20.96 3.66 -2.58
C ARG A 249 20.55 4.71 -3.62
N TRP A 250 19.42 4.50 -4.31
CA TRP A 250 18.99 5.33 -5.45
C TRP A 250 17.84 6.29 -5.16
N HIS A 251 17.38 6.35 -3.91
CA HIS A 251 16.27 7.20 -3.46
C HIS A 251 16.41 8.65 -3.92
N SER A 252 17.62 9.21 -3.93
CA SER A 252 17.86 10.59 -4.36
C SER A 252 17.57 10.85 -5.84
N ARG A 253 17.58 9.81 -6.69
CA ARG A 253 17.31 9.90 -8.13
C ARG A 253 15.86 9.60 -8.46
N VAL A 254 15.27 8.60 -7.78
CA VAL A 254 13.91 8.10 -8.04
C VAL A 254 13.13 7.93 -6.74
N PRO A 255 12.84 9.02 -6.01
CA PRO A 255 12.29 8.96 -4.66
C PRO A 255 10.90 8.32 -4.61
N LEU A 256 10.13 8.38 -5.70
CA LEU A 256 8.78 7.82 -5.78
C LEU A 256 8.77 6.35 -6.23
N ALA A 257 9.92 5.74 -6.55
CA ALA A 257 9.99 4.33 -6.93
C ALA A 257 9.49 3.39 -5.80
N GLY A 258 9.52 3.84 -4.54
CA GLY A 258 8.96 3.10 -3.41
C GLY A 258 7.45 2.81 -3.52
N LEU A 259 6.73 3.51 -4.40
CA LEU A 259 5.32 3.22 -4.73
C LEU A 259 5.14 1.99 -5.62
N LEU A 260 6.19 1.51 -6.30
CA LEU A 260 6.07 0.48 -7.35
C LEU A 260 6.97 -0.73 -7.08
N LEU A 261 8.18 -0.49 -6.56
CA LEU A 261 9.17 -1.55 -6.30
C LEU A 261 8.67 -2.70 -5.42
N PRO A 262 7.87 -2.48 -4.35
CA PRO A 262 7.36 -3.59 -3.55
C PRO A 262 6.58 -4.63 -4.36
N MET A 263 5.86 -4.18 -5.40
CA MET A 263 5.03 -5.06 -6.23
C MET A 263 5.89 -5.91 -7.18
N VAL A 264 7.06 -5.42 -7.59
CA VAL A 264 7.99 -6.19 -8.42
C VAL A 264 8.43 -7.48 -7.72
N ALA A 265 8.67 -7.42 -6.40
CA ALA A 265 9.02 -8.62 -5.63
C ALA A 265 7.88 -9.66 -5.62
N LEU A 266 6.61 -9.22 -5.57
CA LEU A 266 5.45 -10.10 -5.58
C LEU A 266 5.30 -10.87 -6.90
N LEU A 267 5.92 -10.44 -8.00
CA LEU A 267 5.95 -11.21 -9.25
C LEU A 267 6.70 -12.55 -9.09
N LEU A 268 7.53 -12.68 -8.06
CA LEU A 268 8.28 -13.91 -7.77
C LEU A 268 7.60 -14.79 -6.71
N ALA A 269 6.51 -14.33 -6.11
CA ALA A 269 5.82 -15.04 -5.04
C ALA A 269 5.09 -16.30 -5.55
N TRP A 270 4.99 -17.32 -4.69
CA TRP A 270 4.18 -18.52 -4.94
C TRP A 270 2.71 -18.18 -5.18
N ARG A 271 2.24 -17.14 -4.49
CA ARG A 271 0.84 -16.71 -4.49
C ARG A 271 0.72 -15.19 -4.54
N SER A 272 0.67 -14.66 -5.75
CA SER A 272 0.41 -13.25 -6.03
C SER A 272 -0.70 -13.10 -7.10
N PRO A 273 -1.98 -13.27 -6.71
CA PRO A 273 -3.10 -13.16 -7.63
C PRO A 273 -3.07 -11.84 -8.40
N SER A 274 -3.47 -11.86 -9.67
CA SER A 274 -3.42 -10.69 -10.57
C SER A 274 -4.09 -9.43 -10.01
N ARG A 275 -5.10 -9.59 -9.13
CA ARG A 275 -5.76 -8.49 -8.41
C ARG A 275 -4.81 -7.61 -7.57
N TYR A 276 -3.66 -8.12 -7.14
CA TYR A 276 -2.64 -7.31 -6.44
C TYR A 276 -1.99 -6.27 -7.36
N PHE A 277 -2.01 -6.52 -8.67
CA PHE A 277 -1.36 -5.67 -9.68
C PHE A 277 -2.34 -4.83 -10.48
N ILE A 278 -3.63 -5.19 -10.47
CA ILE A 278 -4.67 -4.52 -11.25
C ILE A 278 -4.73 -3.01 -10.98
N LEU A 279 -4.47 -2.57 -9.74
CA LEU A 279 -4.48 -1.14 -9.36
C LEU A 279 -3.09 -0.49 -9.34
N LEU A 280 -2.05 -1.19 -9.83
CA LEU A 280 -0.71 -0.63 -9.99
C LEU A 280 -0.68 0.63 -10.89
N PRO A 281 -1.50 0.75 -11.95
CA PRO A 281 -1.59 1.98 -12.74
C PRO A 281 -1.91 3.21 -11.90
N PHE A 282 -2.80 3.11 -10.90
CA PHE A 282 -3.10 4.22 -10.01
C PHE A 282 -1.89 4.66 -9.17
N LEU A 283 -1.09 3.73 -8.65
CA LEU A 283 0.14 4.07 -7.93
C LEU A 283 1.18 4.71 -8.86
N ALA A 284 1.25 4.27 -10.12
CA ALA A 284 2.10 4.90 -11.12
C ALA A 284 1.63 6.33 -11.44
N ILE A 285 0.31 6.57 -11.51
CA ILE A 285 -0.27 7.91 -11.67
C ILE A 285 0.03 8.78 -10.45
N VAL A 286 -0.02 8.25 -9.22
CA VAL A 286 0.40 8.98 -8.01
C VAL A 286 1.86 9.44 -8.16
N ALA A 287 2.76 8.53 -8.54
CA ALA A 287 4.17 8.84 -8.75
C ALA A 287 4.35 9.91 -9.85
N LEU A 288 3.63 9.80 -10.96
CA LEU A 288 3.63 10.78 -12.05
C LEU A 288 3.18 12.15 -11.56
N VAL A 289 2.03 12.23 -10.90
CA VAL A 289 1.46 13.49 -10.37
C VAL A 289 2.42 14.16 -9.39
N LEU A 290 3.01 13.39 -8.47
CA LEU A 290 3.99 13.92 -7.51
C LEU A 290 5.29 14.38 -8.18
N THR A 291 5.74 13.68 -9.23
CA THR A 291 6.91 14.08 -10.03
C THR A 291 6.64 15.40 -10.75
N LEU A 292 5.51 15.51 -11.44
CA LEU A 292 5.13 16.70 -12.21
C LEU A 292 4.95 17.93 -11.32
N ARG A 293 4.47 17.75 -10.09
CA ARG A 293 4.36 18.83 -9.10
C ARG A 293 5.70 19.35 -8.61
N ALA A 294 6.73 18.51 -8.59
CA ALA A 294 8.05 18.85 -8.09
C ALA A 294 8.98 19.46 -9.16
N ALA A 295 8.57 19.43 -10.44
CA ALA A 295 9.34 19.99 -11.55
C ALA A 295 9.40 21.53 -11.47
N PRO A 296 10.59 22.16 -11.62
CA PRO A 296 10.73 23.60 -11.72
C PRO A 296 9.93 24.14 -12.92
N GLY A 297 9.22 25.27 -12.77
CA GLY A 297 8.54 25.95 -13.88
C GLY A 297 7.05 25.60 -14.10
N GLY A 298 6.49 24.64 -13.37
CA GLY A 298 5.09 24.17 -13.52
C GLY A 298 3.97 25.20 -13.27
N GLY A 299 4.30 26.46 -13.03
CA GLY A 299 3.35 27.56 -12.88
C GLY A 299 3.59 28.80 -13.75
N LYS A 300 4.71 28.94 -14.48
CA LYS A 300 5.04 30.24 -15.14
C LYS A 300 5.72 30.21 -16.50
N GLU A 301 6.32 29.13 -16.97
CA GLU A 301 7.24 29.24 -18.14
C GLU A 301 6.66 28.84 -19.51
N LEU A 302 5.34 28.69 -19.63
CA LEU A 302 4.72 28.42 -20.94
C LEU A 302 3.42 29.21 -21.11
N SER A 303 3.46 30.52 -20.81
CA SER A 303 2.44 31.51 -21.18
C SER A 303 2.97 32.36 -22.32
#